data_AF-A0A966ISV9-F1
#
_entry.id   AF-A0A966ISV9-F1
#
_cell.length_a   1.000
_cell.length_b   1.000
_cell.length_c   1.000
_cell.angle_alpha   90.00
_cell.angle_beta   90.00
_cell.angle_gamma   90.00
#
_symmetry.space_group_name_H-M   'P 1'
#
loop_
_entity.id
_entity.type
_entity.pdbx_description
1 polymer ?
#
loop_
_entity_poly.entity_id
_entity_poly.type
_entity_poly.pdbx_seq_one_letter_code
_entity_poly.pdbx_strand_id
1 'polypeptide(L)'
;MVKPSKPRKIRLSANPTAEALAGLVIGDIVYLDGTVYTAREGVYKRVLEDGVAMPLALPGESAANFHCSPAATQHDDGSFDLGAVTATASFRFSKWIGPWLAASGAKLIIG
;
A
#
# COMPACT_ATOMS: atom_id res chain seq x y z
N MET A 1 -20.24 8.78 30.78
CA MET A 1 -19.98 7.93 29.60
C MET A 1 -19.95 8.84 28.37
N VAL A 2 -18.80 8.97 27.72
CA VAL A 2 -18.70 9.72 26.44
C VAL A 2 -19.38 8.87 25.38
N LYS A 3 -20.40 9.40 24.70
CA LYS A 3 -21.01 8.72 23.54
C LYS A 3 -19.90 8.52 22.49
N PRO A 4 -19.66 7.31 21.97
CA PRO A 4 -18.73 7.14 20.87
C PRO A 4 -19.26 7.95 19.69
N SER A 5 -18.47 8.93 19.23
CA SER A 5 -18.77 9.65 17.99
C SER A 5 -18.67 8.66 16.83
N LYS A 6 -19.54 8.80 15.83
CA LYS A 6 -19.46 7.96 14.63
C LYS A 6 -18.10 8.18 13.95
N PRO A 7 -17.43 7.13 13.44
CA PRO A 7 -16.19 7.29 12.71
C PRO A 7 -16.38 8.21 11.51
N ARG A 8 -15.43 9.12 11.29
CA ARG A 8 -15.41 9.98 10.12
C ARG A 8 -15.04 9.13 8.90
N LYS A 9 -15.78 9.30 7.81
CA LYS A 9 -15.55 8.62 6.54
C LYS A 9 -14.96 9.61 5.56
N ILE A 10 -13.86 9.25 4.92
CA ILE A 10 -13.18 10.10 3.94
C ILE A 10 -12.83 9.29 2.68
N ARG A 11 -12.74 9.98 1.54
CA ARG A 11 -12.12 9.42 0.34
C ARG A 11 -10.73 10.01 0.18
N LEU A 12 -9.76 9.19 -0.21
CA LEU A 12 -8.37 9.59 -0.40
C LEU A 12 -7.85 9.05 -1.72
N SER A 13 -7.01 9.80 -2.42
CA SER A 13 -6.29 9.28 -3.59
C SER A 13 -5.19 8.31 -3.17
N ALA A 14 -4.94 7.27 -3.96
CA ALA A 14 -3.77 6.40 -3.83
C ALA A 14 -2.42 7.13 -4.07
N ASN A 15 -2.45 8.37 -4.57
CA ASN A 15 -1.32 9.28 -4.59
C ASN A 15 -1.68 10.61 -3.90
N PRO A 16 -1.78 10.64 -2.57
CA PRO A 16 -2.32 11.79 -1.85
C PRO A 16 -1.35 12.97 -1.82
N THR A 17 -1.92 14.18 -1.69
CA THR A 17 -1.16 15.39 -1.37
C THR A 17 -0.75 15.41 0.10
N ALA A 18 0.25 16.23 0.45
CA ALA A 18 0.66 16.40 1.84
C ALA A 18 -0.49 16.94 2.72
N GLU A 19 -1.32 17.85 2.19
CA GLU A 19 -2.48 18.41 2.87
C GLU A 19 -3.55 17.34 3.15
N ALA A 20 -3.82 16.46 2.18
CA ALA A 20 -4.77 15.36 2.36
C ALA A 20 -4.29 14.37 3.43
N LEU A 21 -2.98 14.09 3.47
CA LEU A 21 -2.38 13.26 4.53
C LEU A 21 -2.44 13.94 5.91
N ALA A 22 -2.16 15.25 5.97
CA ALA A 22 -2.19 16.02 7.21
C ALA A 22 -3.60 16.11 7.83
N GLY A 23 -4.65 15.95 7.01
CA GLY A 23 -6.04 15.91 7.45
C GLY A 23 -6.47 14.59 8.10
N LEU A 24 -5.66 13.52 8.01
CA LEU A 24 -5.98 12.21 8.58
C LEU A 24 -5.93 12.22 10.11
N VAL A 25 -6.88 11.53 10.73
CA VAL A 25 -6.84 11.25 12.18
C VAL A 25 -7.02 9.76 12.44
N ILE A 26 -6.42 9.28 13.53
CA ILE A 26 -6.58 7.89 13.97
C ILE A 26 -8.08 7.62 14.19
N GLY A 27 -8.57 6.53 13.59
CA GLY A 27 -9.98 6.13 13.64
C GLY A 27 -10.80 6.56 12.41
N ASP A 28 -10.21 7.29 11.46
CA ASP A 28 -10.85 7.54 10.16
C ASP A 28 -11.09 6.22 9.39
N ILE A 29 -12.25 6.13 8.74
CA ILE A 29 -12.52 5.13 7.73
C ILE A 29 -12.19 5.74 6.37
N VAL A 30 -11.16 5.20 5.72
CA VAL A 30 -10.66 5.69 4.44
C VAL A 30 -11.13 4.79 3.30
N TYR A 31 -11.75 5.39 2.29
CA TYR A 31 -11.97 4.78 0.99
C TYR A 31 -10.89 5.29 0.04
N LEU A 32 -10.08 4.38 -0.50
CA LEU A 32 -8.95 4.74 -1.35
C LEU A 32 -9.35 4.65 -2.83
N ASP A 33 -9.12 5.72 -3.59
CA ASP A 33 -9.41 5.79 -5.02
C ASP A 33 -8.07 5.82 -5.80
N GLY A 34 -7.88 4.87 -6.72
CA GLY A 34 -6.71 4.78 -7.60
C GLY A 34 -6.00 3.42 -7.55
N THR A 35 -4.83 3.35 -8.19
CA THR A 35 -4.03 2.13 -8.27
C THR A 35 -3.32 1.85 -6.96
N VAL A 36 -3.39 0.62 -6.48
CA VAL A 36 -2.63 0.12 -5.33
C VAL A 36 -1.71 -0.98 -5.85
N TYR A 37 -0.45 -0.97 -5.43
CA TYR A 37 0.50 -2.04 -5.77
C TYR A 37 0.80 -2.89 -4.53
N THR A 38 1.19 -4.14 -4.74
CA THR A 38 1.55 -5.04 -3.64
C THR A 38 3.06 -5.19 -3.53
N ALA A 39 3.57 -5.14 -2.31
CA ALA A 39 4.96 -5.50 -2.01
C ALA A 39 5.05 -6.05 -0.59
N ARG A 40 5.93 -7.03 -0.40
CA ARG A 40 6.21 -7.68 0.90
C ARG A 40 7.70 -8.02 0.98
N GLU A 41 8.08 -8.92 1.89
CA GLU A 41 9.48 -9.27 2.17
C GLU A 41 10.30 -9.61 0.92
N GLY A 42 9.73 -10.31 -0.06
CA GLY A 42 10.44 -10.70 -1.29
C GLY A 42 10.82 -9.51 -2.17
N VAL A 43 9.88 -8.57 -2.36
CA VAL A 43 10.14 -7.35 -3.14
C VAL A 43 11.12 -6.45 -2.40
N TYR A 44 10.93 -6.27 -1.09
CA TYR A 44 11.80 -5.44 -0.27
C TYR A 44 13.24 -5.95 -0.26
N LYS A 45 13.44 -7.27 -0.10
CA LYS A 45 14.77 -7.87 -0.21
C LYS A 45 15.39 -7.62 -1.58
N ARG A 46 14.67 -7.93 -2.66
CA ARG A 46 15.24 -7.80 -4.01
C ARG A 46 15.64 -6.36 -4.35
N VAL A 47 14.80 -5.39 -3.99
CA VAL A 47 15.06 -3.98 -4.33
C VAL A 47 16.09 -3.35 -3.39
N LEU A 48 15.93 -3.55 -2.07
CA LEU A 48 16.72 -2.82 -1.08
C LEU A 48 18.03 -3.51 -0.71
N GLU A 49 18.07 -4.85 -0.75
CA GLU A 49 19.25 -5.64 -0.35
C GLU A 49 19.99 -6.14 -1.58
N ASP A 50 19.28 -6.73 -2.56
CA ASP A 50 19.91 -7.32 -3.75
C ASP A 50 20.16 -6.29 -4.88
N GLY A 51 19.73 -5.04 -4.71
CA GLY A 51 19.96 -3.94 -5.68
C GLY A 51 19.21 -4.07 -7.01
N VAL A 52 18.15 -4.87 -7.05
CA VAL A 52 17.29 -5.01 -8.25
C VAL A 52 16.52 -3.71 -8.47
N ALA A 53 16.48 -3.23 -9.71
CA ALA A 53 15.73 -2.04 -10.07
C ALA A 53 14.25 -2.17 -9.69
N MET A 54 13.63 -1.05 -9.30
CA MET A 54 12.21 -0.99 -9.01
C MET A 54 11.41 -1.42 -10.27
N PRO A 55 10.48 -2.38 -10.17
CA PRO A 55 9.74 -2.88 -11.34
C PRO A 55 8.64 -1.93 -11.83
N LEU A 56 8.33 -0.88 -11.05
CA LEU A 56 7.30 0.11 -11.33
C LEU A 56 7.90 1.51 -11.24
N ALA A 57 7.36 2.47 -12.00
CA ALA A 57 7.73 3.88 -11.91
C ALA A 57 7.07 4.54 -10.68
N LEU A 58 7.59 4.24 -9.49
CA LEU A 58 7.09 4.78 -8.23
C LEU A 58 7.80 6.09 -7.85
N PRO A 59 7.08 7.05 -7.23
CA PRO A 59 5.67 7.00 -6.84
C PRO A 59 4.71 7.51 -7.95
N GLY A 60 5.18 7.65 -9.20
CA GLY A 60 4.39 8.19 -10.31
C GLY A 60 3.14 7.38 -10.62
N GLU A 61 3.25 6.05 -10.61
CA GLU A 61 2.11 5.14 -10.84
C GLU A 61 1.20 5.00 -9.60
N SER A 62 1.78 4.97 -8.41
CA SER A 62 1.04 4.88 -7.15
C SER A 62 1.97 5.18 -5.96
N ALA A 63 1.41 5.75 -4.89
CA ALA A 63 2.10 5.91 -3.61
C ALA A 63 1.51 4.99 -2.52
N ALA A 64 0.65 4.04 -2.90
CA ALA A 64 -0.06 3.15 -1.99
C ALA A 64 0.45 1.72 -2.08
N ASN A 65 1.27 1.37 -1.10
CA ASN A 65 1.83 0.03 -0.94
C ASN A 65 0.90 -0.84 -0.09
N PHE A 66 0.45 -1.95 -0.64
CA PHE A 66 -0.34 -2.94 0.08
C PHE A 66 0.51 -4.17 0.43
N HIS A 67 0.68 -4.40 1.73
CA HIS A 67 1.19 -5.66 2.26
C HIS A 67 0.16 -6.78 2.03
N CYS A 68 0.21 -7.37 0.83
CA CYS A 68 -0.70 -8.40 0.38
C CYS A 68 0.04 -9.40 -0.52
N SER A 69 -0.42 -10.65 -0.53
CA SER A 69 -0.11 -11.63 -1.57
C SER A 69 -1.44 -12.03 -2.21
N PRO A 70 -1.84 -11.41 -3.32
CA PRO A 70 -3.13 -11.72 -3.93
C PRO A 70 -3.15 -13.18 -4.39
N ALA A 71 -4.31 -13.83 -4.23
CA ALA A 71 -4.58 -15.11 -4.86
C ALA A 71 -4.99 -14.83 -6.31
N ALA A 72 -4.00 -14.76 -7.20
CA ALA A 72 -4.17 -14.45 -8.60
C ALA A 72 -4.07 -15.71 -9.46
N THR A 73 -4.97 -15.86 -10.43
CA THR A 73 -4.89 -16.86 -11.49
C THR A 73 -4.66 -16.13 -12.80
N GLN A 74 -3.61 -16.52 -13.52
CA GLN A 74 -3.33 -15.99 -14.85
C GLN A 74 -4.05 -16.82 -15.92
N HIS A 75 -4.68 -16.16 -16.88
CA HIS A 75 -5.31 -16.77 -18.04
C HIS A 75 -4.31 -16.93 -19.20
N ASP A 76 -4.65 -17.75 -20.19
CA ASP A 76 -3.79 -17.99 -21.37
C ASP A 76 -3.54 -16.72 -22.21
N ASP A 77 -4.45 -15.74 -22.16
CA ASP A 77 -4.33 -14.45 -22.84
C ASP A 77 -3.48 -13.42 -22.06
N GLY A 78 -2.97 -13.80 -20.89
CA GLY A 78 -2.14 -12.97 -20.03
C GLY A 78 -2.91 -12.09 -19.05
N SER A 79 -4.24 -12.08 -19.08
CA SER A 79 -5.06 -11.41 -18.07
C SER A 79 -5.08 -12.18 -16.73
N PHE A 80 -5.56 -11.53 -15.66
CA PHE A 80 -5.56 -12.10 -14.32
C PHE A 80 -6.94 -12.01 -13.65
N ASP A 81 -7.37 -13.11 -13.04
CA ASP A 81 -8.44 -13.11 -12.05
C ASP A 81 -7.85 -12.99 -10.64
N LEU A 82 -8.37 -12.07 -9.84
CA LEU A 82 -8.01 -11.90 -8.43
C LEU A 82 -9.09 -12.54 -7.56
N GLY A 83 -8.89 -13.80 -7.16
CA GLY A 83 -9.85 -14.55 -6.36
C GLY A 83 -9.93 -14.08 -4.90
N ALA A 84 -8.82 -13.59 -4.35
CA ALA A 84 -8.79 -13.00 -3.01
C ALA A 84 -7.64 -11.99 -2.85
N VAL A 85 -7.92 -10.94 -2.08
CA VAL A 85 -6.94 -9.91 -1.71
C VAL A 85 -7.10 -9.63 -0.21
N THR A 86 -6.10 -10.00 0.58
CA THR A 86 -6.11 -9.82 2.04
C THR A 86 -4.81 -9.21 2.53
N ALA A 87 -4.93 -8.34 3.54
CA ALA A 87 -3.80 -7.77 4.26
C ALA A 87 -3.01 -8.87 5.00
N THR A 88 -1.69 -8.71 5.08
CA THR A 88 -0.84 -9.40 6.05
C THR A 88 -0.30 -8.41 7.06
N ALA A 89 0.06 -8.90 8.25
CA ALA A 89 0.57 -8.09 9.34
C ALA A 89 1.82 -7.28 8.97
N SER A 90 1.67 -5.95 8.91
CA SER A 90 2.71 -5.00 8.50
C SER A 90 3.97 -5.00 9.37
N PHE A 91 3.86 -5.31 10.66
CA PHE A 91 5.01 -5.27 11.57
C PHE A 91 6.12 -6.27 11.18
N ARG A 92 5.80 -7.32 10.43
CA ARG A 92 6.77 -8.30 9.90
C ARG A 92 7.83 -7.64 9.02
N PHE A 93 7.55 -6.45 8.49
CA PHE A 93 8.41 -5.76 7.53
C PHE A 93 9.07 -4.51 8.11
N SER A 94 9.00 -4.29 9.42
CA SER A 94 9.46 -3.07 10.09
C SER A 94 10.89 -2.66 9.71
N LYS A 95 11.81 -3.62 9.57
CA LYS A 95 13.21 -3.34 9.16
C LYS A 95 13.34 -2.73 7.76
N TRP A 96 12.36 -2.95 6.88
CA TRP A 96 12.37 -2.43 5.50
C TRP A 96 11.51 -1.19 5.31
N ILE A 97 10.55 -0.87 6.19
CA ILE A 97 9.58 0.21 5.94
C ILE A 97 10.29 1.55 5.70
N GLY A 98 11.22 1.96 6.56
CA GLY A 98 11.96 3.21 6.39
C GLY A 98 12.70 3.29 5.03
N PRO A 99 13.60 2.33 4.74
CA PRO A 99 14.28 2.26 3.45
C PRO A 99 13.33 2.15 2.24
N TRP A 100 12.22 1.42 2.38
CA TRP A 100 11.23 1.27 1.32
C TRP A 100 10.53 2.58 1.01
N LEU A 101 10.08 3.33 2.02
CA LEU A 101 9.46 4.65 1.84
C LEU A 101 10.43 5.60 1.12
N ALA A 102 11.73 5.57 1.47
CA ALA A 102 12.75 6.38 0.82
C ALA A 102 13.00 5.97 -0.65
N ALA A 103 13.06 4.66 -0.94
CA ALA A 103 13.36 4.16 -2.27
C ALA A 103 12.16 4.21 -3.24
N SER A 104 10.95 3.96 -2.74
CA SER A 104 9.71 3.90 -3.55
C SER A 104 8.97 5.23 -3.61
N GLY A 105 9.19 6.13 -2.65
CA GLY A 105 8.36 7.33 -2.48
C GLY A 105 6.92 7.00 -2.04
N ALA A 106 6.65 5.78 -1.57
CA ALA A 106 5.35 5.42 -1.02
C ALA A 106 4.98 6.33 0.15
N LYS A 107 3.68 6.66 0.22
CA LYS A 107 3.10 7.54 1.24
C LYS A 107 2.12 6.79 2.13
N LEU A 108 1.55 5.70 1.62
CA LEU A 108 0.53 4.91 2.30
C LEU A 108 1.00 3.45 2.38
N ILE A 109 0.86 2.86 3.57
CA ILE A 109 1.03 1.44 3.81
C ILE A 109 -0.33 0.87 4.24
N ILE A 110 -0.80 -0.15 3.53
CA ILE A 110 -2.00 -0.92 3.87
C ILE A 110 -1.53 -2.29 4.36
N GLY A 111 -2.01 -2.76 5.51
CA GLY A 111 -1.70 -4.09 6.03
C GLY A 111 -2.00 -4.23 7.51
#